data_AF-A0A6B3E2G7-F1
#
_entry.id   AF-A0A6B3E2G7-F1
#
_cell.length_a   1.000
_cell.length_b   1.000
_cell.length_c   1.000
_cell.angle_alpha   90.00
_cell.angle_beta   90.00
_cell.angle_gamma   90.00
#
_symmetry.space_group_name_H-M   'P 1'
#
loop_
_entity.id
_entity.type
_entity.pdbx_description
1 polymer ?
#
loop_
_entity_poly.entity_id
_entity_poly.type
_entity_poly.pdbx_seq_one_letter_code
_entity_poly.pdbx_strand_id
1 'polypeptide(L)'
;MNARKAKQRRRELRERNERLLAQIRAAEAVFHEAHGGAWESWTKGPAMLFVPTLCEDYPPDVKEAVIVRRQAAFTGECGCGLEVRITPAGQYDLRHGAGCPGEWGMFKALARAAGWNIELTGGIDTDG
;
A
#
# COMPACT_ATOMS: atom_id res chain seq x y z
N MET A 1 27.60 10.34 -28.44
CA MET A 1 26.39 9.52 -28.24
C MET A 1 25.25 10.11 -29.09
N ASN A 2 24.70 9.38 -30.06
CA ASN A 2 23.87 9.94 -31.15
C ASN A 2 22.44 10.29 -30.72
N ALA A 3 22.00 11.54 -30.91
CA ALA A 3 20.68 12.05 -30.52
C ALA A 3 19.50 11.22 -31.10
N ARG A 4 19.69 10.64 -32.28
CA ARG A 4 18.72 9.76 -32.96
C ARG A 4 18.50 8.45 -32.18
N LYS A 5 19.57 7.84 -31.66
CA LYS A 5 19.50 6.63 -30.80
C LYS A 5 18.83 6.94 -29.46
N ALA A 6 19.09 8.11 -28.87
CA ALA A 6 18.40 8.56 -27.65
C ALA A 6 16.90 8.77 -27.86
N LYS A 7 16.47 9.34 -28.99
CA LYS A 7 15.05 9.50 -29.34
C LYS A 7 14.36 8.15 -29.53
N GLN A 8 15.01 7.21 -30.22
CA GLN A 8 14.50 5.85 -30.42
C GLN A 8 14.34 5.11 -29.09
N ARG A 9 15.36 5.12 -28.23
CA ARG A 9 15.30 4.48 -26.90
C ARG A 9 14.17 5.03 -26.02
N ARG A 10 13.93 6.35 -26.06
CA ARG A 10 12.80 6.97 -25.34
C ARG A 10 11.44 6.51 -25.87
N ARG A 11 11.32 6.33 -27.18
CA ARG A 11 10.09 5.81 -27.80
C ARG A 11 9.84 4.36 -27.39
N GLU A 12 10.84 3.50 -27.52
CA GLU A 12 10.75 2.08 -27.14
C GLU A 12 10.40 1.91 -25.65
N LEU A 13 10.98 2.76 -24.78
CA LEU A 13 10.66 2.75 -23.36
C LEU A 13 9.20 3.14 -23.09
N ARG A 14 8.67 4.16 -23.79
CA ARG A 14 7.26 4.55 -23.68
C ARG A 14 6.33 3.44 -24.13
N GLU A 15 6.57 2.87 -25.31
CA GLU A 15 5.76 1.76 -25.84
C GLU A 15 5.81 0.53 -24.91
N ARG A 16 6.98 0.23 -24.31
CA ARG A 16 7.09 -0.82 -23.30
C ARG A 16 6.29 -0.50 -22.04
N ASN A 17 6.38 0.72 -21.52
CA ASN A 17 5.65 1.14 -20.32
C ASN A 17 4.14 1.12 -20.56
N GLU A 18 3.67 1.58 -21.72
CA GLU A 18 2.26 1.53 -22.11
C GLU A 18 1.74 0.10 -22.17
N ARG A 19 2.51 -0.84 -22.76
CA ARG A 19 2.15 -2.27 -22.76
C ARG A 19 2.08 -2.86 -21.35
N LEU A 20 3.03 -2.53 -20.48
CA LEU A 20 3.03 -2.99 -19.08
C LEU A 20 1.80 -2.47 -18.33
N LEU A 21 1.47 -1.19 -18.48
CA LEU A 21 0.28 -0.61 -17.85
C LEU A 21 -1.02 -1.25 -18.36
N ALA A 22 -1.09 -1.58 -19.65
CA ALA A 22 -2.23 -2.29 -20.22
C ALA A 22 -2.38 -3.71 -19.64
N GLN A 23 -1.26 -4.44 -19.48
CA GLN A 23 -1.26 -5.76 -18.84
C GLN A 23 -1.70 -5.70 -17.38
N ILE A 24 -1.23 -4.70 -16.62
CA ILE A 24 -1.63 -4.49 -15.22
C ILE A 24 -3.14 -4.26 -15.12
N ARG A 25 -3.71 -3.40 -15.97
CA ARG A 25 -5.17 -3.15 -15.99
C ARG A 25 -5.98 -4.39 -16.37
N ALA A 26 -5.48 -5.20 -17.30
CA ALA A 26 -6.15 -6.46 -17.66
C ALA A 26 -6.11 -7.47 -16.50
N ALA A 27 -4.99 -7.56 -15.78
CA ALA A 27 -4.85 -8.44 -14.63
C ALA A 27 -5.78 -8.03 -13.47
N GLU A 28 -6.00 -6.73 -13.27
CA GLU A 28 -6.95 -6.19 -12.28
C GLU A 28 -8.37 -6.71 -12.50
N ALA A 29 -8.87 -6.66 -13.74
CA ALA A 29 -10.21 -7.14 -14.07
C ALA A 29 -10.35 -8.64 -13.79
N VAL A 30 -9.36 -9.44 -14.18
CA VAL A 30 -9.33 -10.89 -13.92
C VAL A 30 -9.30 -11.17 -12.41
N PHE A 31 -8.54 -10.39 -11.64
CA PHE A 31 -8.48 -10.55 -10.20
C PHE A 31 -9.83 -10.28 -9.54
N HIS A 32 -10.50 -9.18 -9.90
CA HIS A 32 -11.82 -8.82 -9.38
C HIS A 32 -12.89 -9.85 -9.76
N GLU A 33 -12.84 -10.37 -10.98
CA GLU A 33 -13.73 -11.46 -11.42
C GLU A 33 -13.53 -12.72 -10.57
N ALA A 34 -12.27 -13.07 -10.25
CA ALA A 34 -11.95 -14.27 -9.49
C ALA A 34 -12.21 -14.16 -7.97
N HIS A 35 -12.10 -12.96 -7.38
CA HIS A 35 -12.15 -12.77 -5.93
C HIS A 35 -13.38 -11.99 -5.43
N GLY A 36 -14.21 -11.47 -6.35
CA GLY A 36 -15.42 -10.71 -6.03
C GLY A 36 -15.14 -9.42 -5.25
N GLY A 37 -16.16 -8.88 -4.57
CA GLY A 37 -16.08 -7.62 -3.83
C GLY A 37 -15.29 -7.66 -2.51
N ALA A 38 -14.68 -8.79 -2.16
CA ALA A 38 -13.93 -8.95 -0.91
C ALA A 38 -12.56 -8.25 -0.93
N TRP A 39 -12.10 -7.80 -2.10
CA TRP A 39 -10.83 -7.15 -2.30
C TRP A 39 -10.97 -5.88 -3.11
N GLU A 40 -10.11 -4.90 -2.82
CA GLU A 40 -9.94 -3.67 -3.57
C GLU A 40 -8.51 -3.60 -4.15
N SER A 41 -8.36 -2.93 -5.29
CA SER A 41 -7.09 -2.78 -6.00
C SER A 41 -6.58 -1.35 -5.90
N TRP A 42 -5.32 -1.22 -5.51
CA TRP A 42 -4.64 0.07 -5.35
C TRP A 42 -3.45 0.12 -6.30
N THR A 43 -3.25 1.25 -6.99
CA THR A 43 -2.20 1.39 -8.01
C THR A 43 -1.35 2.64 -7.81
N LYS A 44 -0.02 2.50 -7.90
CA LYS A 44 0.96 3.61 -7.92
C LYS A 44 1.99 3.31 -9.01
N GLY A 45 1.87 4.02 -10.13
CA GLY A 45 2.70 3.75 -11.31
C GLY A 45 2.52 2.31 -11.82
N PRO A 46 3.60 1.50 -11.95
CA PRO A 46 3.50 0.10 -12.35
C PRO A 46 3.22 -0.86 -11.18
N ALA A 47 3.15 -0.38 -9.94
CA ALA A 47 2.84 -1.21 -8.79
C ALA A 47 1.32 -1.31 -8.59
N MET A 48 0.86 -2.53 -8.31
CA MET A 48 -0.52 -2.83 -7.94
C MET A 48 -0.52 -3.64 -6.65
N LEU A 49 -1.38 -3.26 -5.71
CA LEU A 49 -1.59 -3.96 -4.45
C LEU A 49 -3.07 -4.31 -4.34
N PHE A 50 -3.35 -5.56 -4.00
CA PHE A 50 -4.70 -5.99 -3.63
C PHE A 50 -4.79 -6.03 -2.12
N VAL A 51 -5.79 -5.35 -1.56
CA VAL A 51 -6.05 -5.33 -0.12
C VAL A 51 -7.49 -5.75 0.14
N PRO A 52 -7.80 -6.37 1.29
CA PRO A 52 -9.18 -6.73 1.60
C PRO A 52 -10.05 -5.48 1.67
N THR A 53 -11.24 -5.51 1.08
CA THR A 53 -12.23 -4.43 1.18
C THR A 53 -12.53 -4.14 2.65
N LEU A 54 -12.63 -2.86 3.01
CA LEU A 54 -12.96 -2.48 4.38
C LEU A 54 -14.41 -2.86 4.72
N CYS A 55 -14.61 -3.40 5.90
CA CYS A 55 -15.95 -3.67 6.41
C CYS A 55 -16.74 -2.36 6.54
N GLU A 56 -17.95 -2.31 6.00
CA GLU A 56 -18.81 -1.13 6.07
C GLU A 56 -19.21 -0.77 7.50
N ASP A 57 -19.23 -1.75 8.40
CA ASP A 57 -19.55 -1.55 9.82
C ASP A 57 -18.37 -1.02 10.65
N TYR A 58 -17.18 -0.89 10.06
CA TYR A 58 -16.07 -0.29 10.80
C TYR A 58 -16.36 1.18 11.12
N PRO A 59 -16.04 1.62 12.36
CA PRO A 59 -16.12 3.02 12.71
C PRO A 59 -15.27 3.88 11.78
N PRO A 60 -15.67 5.14 11.52
CA PRO A 60 -14.95 6.04 10.64
C PRO A 60 -13.45 6.16 10.98
N ASP A 61 -13.11 6.35 12.26
CA ASP A 61 -11.72 6.52 12.70
C ASP A 61 -10.87 5.26 12.47
N VAL A 62 -11.48 4.07 12.62
CA VAL A 62 -10.81 2.80 12.33
C VAL A 62 -10.60 2.65 10.82
N LYS A 63 -11.59 2.98 10.00
CA LYS A 63 -11.43 2.98 8.53
C LYS A 63 -10.32 3.91 8.09
N GLU A 64 -10.31 5.14 8.60
CA GLU A 64 -9.26 6.12 8.32
C GLU A 64 -7.88 5.60 8.71
N ALA A 65 -7.72 5.06 9.92
CA ALA A 65 -6.47 4.49 10.38
C ALA A 65 -5.97 3.35 9.48
N VAL A 66 -6.86 2.44 9.04
CA VAL A 66 -6.49 1.38 8.09
C VAL A 66 -6.06 1.95 6.75
N ILE A 67 -6.79 2.94 6.22
CA ILE A 67 -6.46 3.58 4.93
C ILE A 67 -5.09 4.24 5.02
N VAL A 68 -4.84 5.07 6.04
CA VAL A 68 -3.57 5.75 6.25
C VAL A 68 -2.42 4.76 6.35
N ARG A 69 -2.60 3.67 7.10
CA ARG A 69 -1.58 2.63 7.25
C ARG A 69 -1.29 1.90 5.94
N ARG A 70 -2.33 1.48 5.21
CA ARG A 70 -2.18 0.83 3.90
C ARG A 70 -1.49 1.74 2.90
N GLN A 71 -1.84 3.03 2.89
CA GLN A 71 -1.23 4.02 2.01
C GLN A 71 0.25 4.20 2.35
N ALA A 72 0.59 4.36 3.62
CA ALA A 72 1.97 4.45 4.07
C ALA A 72 2.79 3.22 3.68
N ALA A 73 2.24 2.01 3.88
CA ALA A 73 2.90 0.77 3.48
C ALA A 73 3.09 0.64 1.97
N PHE A 74 2.10 1.06 1.17
CA PHE A 74 2.16 0.95 -0.28
C PHE A 74 3.05 2.03 -0.93
N THR A 75 3.07 3.22 -0.36
CA THR A 75 3.67 4.40 -1.01
C THR A 75 4.99 4.84 -0.38
N GLY A 76 5.28 4.41 0.85
CA GLY A 76 6.38 4.93 1.66
C GLY A 76 6.16 6.37 2.14
N GLU A 77 4.93 6.90 2.06
CA GLU A 77 4.60 8.29 2.35
C GLU A 77 3.47 8.39 3.38
N CYS A 78 3.57 9.34 4.31
CA CYS A 78 2.48 9.72 5.20
C CYS A 78 2.65 11.18 5.62
N GLY A 79 1.54 11.91 5.78
CA GLY A 79 1.55 13.32 6.18
C GLY A 79 2.11 13.59 7.59
N CYS A 80 2.35 12.55 8.39
CA CYS A 80 2.90 12.66 9.75
C CYS A 80 4.44 12.78 9.80
N GLY A 81 5.13 12.91 8.66
CA GLY A 81 6.60 12.87 8.61
C GLY A 81 7.17 11.46 8.77
N LEU A 82 6.52 10.46 8.16
CA LEU A 82 6.92 9.06 8.21
C LEU A 82 8.40 8.85 7.86
N GLU A 83 9.13 8.12 8.70
CA GLU A 83 10.46 7.61 8.38
C GLU A 83 10.35 6.18 7.84
N VAL A 84 10.96 5.94 6.67
CA VAL A 84 11.08 4.61 6.07
C VAL A 84 12.52 4.14 6.20
N ARG A 85 12.72 2.99 6.84
CA ARG A 85 14.03 2.33 6.94
C ARG A 85 13.95 0.96 6.29
N ILE A 86 14.97 0.62 5.52
CA ILE A 86 15.09 -0.71 4.90
C ILE A 86 16.25 -1.41 5.60
N THR A 87 15.99 -2.55 6.24
CA THR A 87 17.04 -3.34 6.88
C THR A 87 17.89 -4.05 5.83
N PRO A 88 19.13 -4.47 6.16
CA PRO A 88 19.96 -5.26 5.25
C PRO A 88 19.30 -6.58 4.80
N ALA A 89 18.36 -7.10 5.59
CA ALA A 89 17.55 -8.28 5.25
C ALA A 89 16.39 -7.96 4.28
N GLY A 90 16.25 -6.71 3.84
CA GLY A 90 15.19 -6.27 2.94
C GLY A 90 13.84 -6.06 3.61
N GLN A 91 13.79 -5.96 4.94
CA GLN A 91 12.56 -5.65 5.67
C GLN A 91 12.34 -4.13 5.71
N TYR A 92 11.08 -3.73 5.60
CA TYR A 92 10.67 -2.33 5.69
C TYR A 92 10.19 -2.03 7.12
N ASP A 93 10.82 -1.04 7.75
CA ASP A 93 10.39 -0.45 9.01
C ASP A 93 9.78 0.94 8.71
N LEU A 94 8.53 1.12 9.13
CA LEU A 94 7.71 2.31 8.87
C LEU A 94 7.41 2.99 10.21
N ARG A 95 8.14 4.06 10.50
CA ARG A 95 8.00 4.79 11.77
C ARG A 95 7.16 6.04 11.59
N HIS A 96 5.91 5.93 12.01
CA HIS A 96 4.99 7.04 12.02
C HIS A 96 5.31 8.04 13.14
N GLY A 97 4.98 9.31 12.91
CA GLY A 97 5.04 10.34 13.95
C GLY A 97 4.04 10.07 15.07
N ALA A 98 4.32 10.61 16.25
CA ALA A 98 3.47 10.44 17.43
C ALA A 98 2.02 10.88 17.16
N GLY A 99 1.05 10.07 17.58
CA GLY A 99 -0.37 10.34 17.41
C GLY A 99 -0.92 10.09 16.00
N CYS A 100 -0.10 9.62 15.06
CA CYS A 100 -0.57 9.29 13.72
C CYS A 100 -1.53 8.08 13.75
N PRO A 101 -2.70 8.13 13.10
CA PRO A 101 -3.61 6.98 12.98
C PRO A 101 -2.98 5.75 12.30
N GLY A 102 -1.97 5.96 11.45
CA GLY A 102 -1.23 4.87 10.79
C GLY A 102 -0.26 4.12 11.70
N GLU A 103 0.09 4.71 12.85
CA GLU A 103 0.93 4.08 13.87
C GLU A 103 0.18 2.87 14.49
N TRP A 104 0.91 1.80 14.78
CA TRP A 104 0.31 0.51 15.14
C TRP A 104 -0.38 0.53 16.50
N GLY A 105 0.23 1.17 17.49
CA GLY A 105 -0.35 1.38 18.81
C GLY A 105 -1.64 2.18 18.72
N MET A 106 -1.65 3.27 17.96
CA MET A 106 -2.83 4.11 17.74
C MET A 106 -3.95 3.34 17.04
N PHE A 107 -3.64 2.61 15.97
CA PHE A 107 -4.62 1.77 15.28
C PHE A 107 -5.27 0.75 16.22
N LYS A 108 -4.47 0.04 17.02
CA LYS A 108 -4.98 -0.91 18.03
C LYS A 108 -5.85 -0.22 19.08
N ALA A 109 -5.47 0.97 19.52
CA ALA A 109 -6.25 1.74 20.49
C ALA A 109 -7.62 2.14 19.91
N LEU A 110 -7.66 2.64 18.67
CA LEU A 110 -8.91 2.99 17.97
C LEU A 110 -9.82 1.78 17.79
N ALA A 111 -9.26 0.65 17.35
CA ALA A 111 -10.02 -0.59 17.19
C ALA A 111 -10.63 -1.07 18.51
N ARG A 112 -9.83 -1.09 19.58
CA ARG A 112 -10.31 -1.47 20.93
C ARG A 112 -11.38 -0.52 21.46
N ALA A 113 -11.20 0.79 21.29
CA ALA A 113 -12.18 1.80 21.70
C ALA A 113 -13.53 1.59 20.97
N ALA A 114 -13.48 1.07 19.76
CA ALA A 114 -14.66 0.71 18.98
C ALA A 114 -15.24 -0.68 19.27
N GLY A 115 -14.71 -1.41 20.26
CA GLY A 115 -15.16 -2.76 20.61
C GLY A 115 -14.65 -3.86 19.69
N TRP A 116 -13.69 -3.56 18.81
CA TRP A 116 -13.07 -4.54 17.92
C TRP A 116 -11.76 -5.05 18.54
N ASN A 117 -11.69 -6.36 18.79
CA ASN A 117 -10.44 -6.98 19.23
C ASN A 117 -9.66 -7.45 18.00
N ILE A 118 -8.77 -6.59 17.51
CA ILE A 118 -7.92 -6.90 16.36
C ILE A 118 -6.67 -7.64 16.87
N GLU A 119 -6.78 -8.97 16.95
CA GLU A 119 -5.63 -9.86 17.05
C GLU A 119 -5.11 -10.14 15.63
N LEU A 120 -4.33 -9.22 15.07
CA LEU A 120 -3.59 -9.51 13.85
C LEU A 120 -2.29 -10.23 14.22
N THR A 121 -2.31 -11.56 14.12
CA THR A 121 -1.10 -12.38 14.05
C THR A 121 -0.35 -12.02 12.76
N GLY A 122 0.67 -11.17 12.85
CA GLY A 122 1.43 -10.76 11.68
C GLY A 122 2.10 -9.39 11.79
N GLY A 123 2.58 -9.02 12.96
CA GLY A 123 3.73 -8.13 13.07
C GLY A 123 4.91 -9.02 13.42
N ILE A 124 5.95 -9.03 12.59
CA ILE A 124 7.27 -9.43 13.08
C ILE A 124 7.55 -8.46 14.24
N ASP A 125 7.57 -8.98 15.45
CA ASP A 125 8.05 -8.27 16.61
C ASP A 125 9.45 -7.74 16.27
N THR A 126 9.59 -6.42 16.09
CA THR A 126 10.90 -5.76 15.96
C THR A 126 11.39 -5.21 17.30
N ASP A 127 10.80 -5.63 18.42
CA ASP A 127 11.31 -5.34 19.75
C ASP A 127 11.99 -6.60 20.31
N GLY A 128 13.28 -6.69 20.03
CA GLY A 128 14.23 -7.71 20.50
C GLY A 128 15.61 -7.51 19.93
#